data_AF-A0ABD3MIF2-F1
#
_entry.id   AF-A0ABD3MIF2-F1
#
_cell.length_a   1.000
_cell.length_b   1.000
_cell.length_c   1.000
_cell.angle_alpha   90.00
_cell.angle_beta   90.00
_cell.angle_gamma   90.00
#
_symmetry.space_group_name_H-M   'P 1'
#
loop_
_entity.id
_entity.type
_entity.pdbx_description
1 polymer ?
#
loop_
_entity_poly.entity_id
_entity_poly.type
_entity_poly.pdbx_seq_one_letter_code
_entity_poly.pdbx_strand_id
1 'polypeptide(L)'
;MADISQYKVGIVLSAENKGSSGQKPLKVCSVDVGADDGEPIAVVTSAVNVREGSRIVVAPVGSTIIDDGGEEITIRRTTVGGYPSEGMFCDARMLGWGAGSSSGIAVQVPESYAPGTSPPTTRPGAPDSSSVATSSAEAPGLFEKKLTKEEKKRLAEEKRKARKAAKEGKEKE
;
A
#
# COMPACT_ATOMS: atom_id res chain seq x y z
N MET A 1 21.30 2.79 7.39
CA MET A 1 20.35 3.43 6.45
C MET A 1 19.14 2.51 6.41
N ALA A 2 17.91 3.02 6.47
CA ALA A 2 16.75 2.12 6.39
C ALA A 2 16.58 1.61 4.95
N ASP A 3 16.65 0.30 4.74
CA ASP A 3 16.45 -0.36 3.45
C ASP A 3 14.95 -0.41 3.10
N ILE A 4 14.39 0.71 2.68
CA ILE A 4 12.97 0.82 2.29
C ILE A 4 12.66 0.25 0.89
N SER A 5 13.68 -0.26 0.18
CA SER A 5 13.57 -0.82 -1.17
C SER A 5 12.60 -2.00 -1.27
N GLN A 6 12.39 -2.69 -0.15
CA GLN A 6 11.51 -3.87 -0.06
C GLN A 6 10.08 -3.50 0.36
N TYR A 7 9.85 -2.26 0.80
CA TYR A 7 8.54 -1.82 1.25
C TYR A 7 7.68 -1.46 0.05
N LYS A 8 6.37 -1.63 0.22
CA LYS A 8 5.38 -1.34 -0.81
C LYS A 8 4.26 -0.49 -0.25
N VAL A 9 3.71 0.37 -1.09
CA VAL A 9 2.45 1.06 -0.79
C VAL A 9 1.32 0.05 -0.97
N GLY A 10 0.45 -0.05 0.03
CA GLY A 10 -0.76 -0.86 -0.02
C GLY A 10 -2.00 -0.04 0.31
N ILE A 11 -3.16 -0.49 -0.18
CA ILE A 11 -4.46 0.09 0.12
C ILE A 11 -5.26 -0.86 1.03
N VAL A 12 -5.75 -0.33 2.14
CA VAL A 12 -6.56 -1.11 3.07
C VAL A 12 -7.96 -1.31 2.47
N LEU A 13 -8.28 -2.54 2.09
CA LEU A 13 -9.59 -2.89 1.56
C LEU A 13 -10.64 -3.07 2.65
N SER A 14 -10.24 -3.53 3.82
CA SER A 14 -11.11 -3.63 4.99
C SER A 14 -10.31 -3.66 6.28
N ALA A 15 -10.89 -3.14 7.37
CA ALA A 15 -10.25 -3.08 8.68
C ALA A 15 -11.24 -3.53 9.77
N GLU A 16 -11.05 -4.74 10.31
CA GLU A 16 -11.93 -5.32 11.32
C GLU A 16 -11.25 -5.29 12.70
N ASN A 17 -11.93 -4.71 13.69
CA ASN A 17 -11.39 -4.57 15.04
C ASN A 17 -11.64 -5.87 15.83
N LYS A 18 -10.56 -6.59 16.14
CA LYS A 18 -10.63 -7.82 16.94
C LYS A 18 -10.25 -7.45 18.38
N GLY A 19 -11.26 -7.39 19.24
CA GLY A 19 -11.04 -7.13 20.67
C GLY A 19 -10.01 -8.11 21.24
N SER A 20 -8.95 -7.57 21.83
CA SER A 20 -7.96 -8.38 22.54
C SER A 20 -8.37 -8.47 24.01
N SER A 21 -8.36 -9.68 24.57
CA SER A 21 -8.68 -9.93 25.97
C SER A 21 -7.46 -9.53 26.83
N GLY A 22 -7.35 -8.24 27.16
CA GLY A 22 -6.37 -7.71 28.13
C GLY A 22 -5.18 -6.91 27.59
N GLN A 23 -5.05 -6.69 26.28
CA GLN A 23 -3.98 -5.84 25.67
C GLN A 23 -4.53 -4.85 24.63
N LYS A 24 -3.64 -4.00 24.08
CA LYS A 24 -3.94 -3.01 23.02
C LYS A 24 -4.87 -3.62 21.95
N PRO A 25 -5.91 -2.90 21.50
CA PRO A 25 -6.87 -3.43 20.53
C PRO A 25 -6.14 -3.78 19.22
N LEU A 26 -6.31 -5.01 18.76
CA LEU A 26 -5.76 -5.48 17.50
C LEU A 26 -6.80 -5.31 16.40
N LYS A 27 -6.33 -4.97 15.20
CA LYS A 27 -7.13 -4.87 13.99
C LYS A 27 -6.57 -5.82 12.97
N VAL A 28 -7.44 -6.58 12.34
CA VAL A 28 -7.12 -7.38 11.18
C VAL A 28 -7.50 -6.55 9.96
N CYS A 29 -6.51 -6.19 9.16
CA CYS A 29 -6.69 -5.39 7.96
C CYS A 29 -6.39 -6.25 6.74
N SER A 30 -7.28 -6.22 5.75
CA SER A 30 -7.03 -6.78 4.43
C SER A 30 -6.44 -5.69 3.56
N VAL A 31 -5.24 -5.90 3.03
CA VAL A 31 -4.49 -4.87 2.31
C VAL A 31 -4.06 -5.36 0.94
N ASP A 32 -4.42 -4.61 -0.08
CA ASP A 32 -3.94 -4.82 -1.43
C ASP A 32 -2.60 -4.11 -1.60
N VAL A 33 -1.53 -4.88 -1.80
CA VAL A 33 -0.16 -4.40 -2.02
C VAL A 33 0.22 -4.42 -3.49
N GLY A 34 -0.75 -4.58 -4.41
CA GLY A 34 -0.49 -4.63 -5.84
C GLY A 34 0.50 -5.73 -6.23
N ALA A 35 0.48 -6.88 -5.53
CA ALA A 35 1.27 -8.05 -5.92
C ALA A 35 0.83 -8.52 -7.31
N ASP A 36 1.73 -9.13 -8.08
CA ASP A 36 1.50 -9.56 -9.47
C ASP A 36 0.26 -10.48 -9.61
N ASP A 37 -0.10 -11.21 -8.55
CA ASP A 37 -1.28 -12.08 -8.47
C ASP A 37 -2.58 -11.36 -8.05
N GLY A 38 -2.51 -10.09 -7.63
CA GLY A 38 -3.66 -9.27 -7.22
C GLY A 38 -4.36 -9.72 -5.94
N GLU A 39 -3.76 -10.64 -5.17
CA GLU A 39 -4.35 -11.15 -3.93
C GLU A 39 -4.06 -10.21 -2.74
N PRO A 40 -5.10 -9.77 -2.00
CA PRO A 40 -4.91 -8.97 -0.80
C PRO A 40 -4.37 -9.83 0.35
N ILE A 41 -3.45 -9.26 1.12
CA ILE A 41 -2.83 -9.93 2.26
C ILE A 41 -3.52 -9.54 3.57
N ALA A 42 -3.51 -10.45 4.54
CA ALA A 42 -3.94 -10.14 5.90
C ALA A 42 -2.79 -9.52 6.71
N VAL A 43 -3.01 -8.36 7.32
CA VAL A 43 -2.05 -7.68 8.18
C VAL A 43 -2.71 -7.32 9.50
N VAL A 44 -2.11 -7.77 10.60
CA VAL A 44 -2.57 -7.44 11.95
C VAL A 44 -1.83 -6.20 12.44
N THR A 45 -2.57 -5.20 12.93
CA THR A 45 -2.00 -3.97 13.47
C THR A 45 -2.69 -3.54 14.75
N SER A 46 -1.95 -2.84 15.63
CA SER A 46 -2.52 -2.13 16.78
C SER A 46 -2.71 -0.63 16.51
N ALA A 47 -2.39 -0.17 15.30
CA ALA A 47 -2.41 1.24 14.95
C ALA A 47 -3.84 1.81 14.94
N VAL A 48 -4.02 2.95 15.61
CA VAL A 48 -5.35 3.59 15.76
C VAL A 48 -5.80 4.30 14.49
N ASN A 49 -4.86 4.76 13.67
CA ASN A 49 -5.09 5.57 12.47
C ASN A 49 -5.37 4.76 11.20
N VAL A 50 -5.37 3.43 11.27
CA VAL A 50 -5.66 2.56 10.12
C VAL A 50 -7.17 2.45 9.91
N ARG A 51 -7.60 2.75 8.69
CA ARG A 51 -9.00 2.70 8.24
C ARG A 51 -9.09 2.12 6.83
N GLU A 52 -10.26 1.59 6.49
CA GLU A 52 -10.60 1.20 5.13
C GLU A 52 -10.38 2.37 4.14
N GLY A 53 -9.87 2.06 2.95
CA GLY A 53 -9.50 3.00 1.90
C GLY A 53 -8.19 3.76 2.14
N SER A 54 -7.54 3.60 3.30
CA SER A 54 -6.29 4.30 3.58
C SER A 54 -5.13 3.68 2.81
N ARG A 55 -4.25 4.51 2.24
CA ARG A 55 -3.00 4.07 1.60
C ARG A 55 -1.87 4.14 2.60
N ILE A 56 -1.24 3.00 2.84
CA ILE A 56 -0.30 2.79 3.93
C ILE A 56 0.93 2.06 3.41
N VAL A 57 2.08 2.29 4.02
CA VAL A 57 3.30 1.56 3.70
C VAL A 57 3.33 0.21 4.43
N VAL A 58 3.51 -0.86 3.68
CA VAL A 58 3.55 -2.24 4.14
C VAL A 58 4.91 -2.85 3.85
N ALA A 59 5.47 -3.54 4.83
CA ALA A 59 6.59 -4.46 4.66
C ALA A 59 6.03 -5.88 4.46
N PRO A 60 6.01 -6.42 3.22
CA PRO A 60 5.58 -7.80 2.97
C PRO A 60 6.58 -8.82 3.51
N VAL A 61 6.18 -10.09 3.55
CA VAL A 61 7.06 -11.22 3.92
C VAL A 61 8.36 -11.23 3.11
N GLY A 62 9.48 -11.48 3.79
CA GLY A 62 10.81 -11.41 3.22
C GLY A 62 11.44 -10.01 3.29
N SER A 63 10.66 -8.99 3.68
CA SER A 63 11.21 -7.65 3.91
C SER A 63 11.95 -7.57 5.23
N THR A 64 12.95 -6.71 5.26
CA THR A 64 13.73 -6.41 6.44
C THR A 64 13.31 -5.06 7.02
N ILE A 65 12.92 -5.05 8.30
CA ILE A 65 12.56 -3.83 9.03
C ILE A 65 13.54 -3.57 10.17
N ILE A 66 13.69 -2.30 10.55
CA ILE A 66 14.45 -1.91 11.73
C ILE A 66 13.45 -1.60 12.84
N ASP A 67 13.56 -2.31 13.96
CA ASP A 67 12.73 -2.07 15.14
C ASP A 67 13.14 -0.80 15.90
N ASP A 68 12.34 -0.39 16.89
CA ASP A 68 12.63 0.74 17.78
C ASP A 68 14.00 0.63 18.46
N GLY A 69 14.44 -0.61 18.74
CA GLY A 69 15.75 -0.91 19.31
C GLY A 69 16.93 -0.80 18.34
N GLY A 70 16.68 -0.53 17.05
CA GLY A 70 17.70 -0.53 16.00
C GLY A 70 18.10 -1.92 15.50
N GLU A 71 17.36 -2.96 15.91
CA GLU A 71 17.59 -4.34 15.49
C GLU A 71 16.88 -4.63 14.17
N GLU A 72 17.55 -5.41 13.33
CA GLU A 72 17.06 -5.79 12.02
C GLU A 72 16.20 -7.06 12.10
N ILE A 73 14.91 -6.95 11.76
CA ILE A 73 13.92 -8.03 11.82
C ILE A 73 13.44 -8.36 10.42
N THR A 74 13.59 -9.63 10.02
CA THR A 74 13.00 -10.14 8.78
C THR A 74 11.53 -10.52 9.00
N ILE A 75 10.64 -9.92 8.21
CA ILE A 75 9.20 -10.22 8.24
C ILE A 75 8.96 -11.64 7.70
N ARG A 76 8.26 -12.44 8.50
CA ARG A 76 7.81 -13.80 8.15
C ARG A 76 6.32 -13.93 8.38
N ARG A 77 5.67 -14.86 7.68
CA ARG A 77 4.26 -15.19 7.91
C ARG A 77 4.13 -15.72 9.32
N THR A 78 3.35 -15.06 10.16
CA THR A 78 3.17 -15.44 11.56
C THR A 78 1.76 -15.13 12.03
N THR A 79 1.36 -15.72 13.15
CA THR A 79 0.04 -15.53 13.73
C THR A 79 0.13 -14.56 14.90
N VAL A 80 -0.52 -13.41 14.78
CA VAL A 80 -0.55 -12.36 15.82
C VAL A 80 -1.92 -12.37 16.48
N GLY A 81 -1.98 -12.67 17.77
CA GLY A 81 -3.24 -12.69 18.52
C GLY A 81 -4.29 -13.69 18.00
N GLY A 82 -3.84 -14.78 17.36
CA GLY A 82 -4.71 -15.80 16.76
C GLY A 82 -5.10 -15.55 15.30
N TYR A 83 -4.64 -14.44 14.69
CA TYR A 83 -4.92 -14.10 13.30
C TYR A 83 -3.65 -14.15 12.43
N PRO A 84 -3.74 -14.67 11.19
CA PRO A 84 -2.60 -14.69 10.28
C PRO A 84 -2.21 -13.26 9.88
N SER A 85 -0.91 -12.97 9.93
CA SER A 85 -0.31 -11.72 9.44
C SER A 85 0.81 -12.04 8.48
N GLU A 86 0.72 -11.47 7.28
CA GLU A 86 1.63 -11.67 6.15
C GLU A 86 2.39 -10.40 5.79
N GLY A 87 2.43 -9.48 6.73
CA GLY A 87 3.15 -8.23 6.61
C GLY A 87 3.09 -7.45 7.92
N MET A 88 3.77 -6.32 7.92
CA MET A 88 3.75 -5.35 9.00
C MET A 88 3.58 -3.94 8.43
N PHE A 89 2.78 -3.11 9.09
CA PHE A 89 2.70 -1.70 8.72
C PHE A 89 3.91 -0.95 9.24
N CYS A 90 4.49 -0.14 8.36
CA CYS A 90 5.64 0.66 8.69
C CYS A 90 5.19 1.99 9.32
N ASP A 91 5.96 2.44 10.31
CA ASP A 91 5.83 3.75 10.92
C ASP A 91 6.91 4.70 10.39
N ALA A 92 6.79 5.97 10.74
CA ALA A 92 7.66 7.00 10.16
C ALA A 92 9.12 6.85 10.62
N ARG A 93 9.39 6.21 11.76
CA ARG A 93 10.74 5.93 12.23
C ARG A 93 11.38 4.84 11.37
N MET A 94 10.62 3.79 11.03
CA MET A 94 11.10 2.74 10.09
C MET A 94 11.46 3.30 8.72
N LEU A 95 10.73 4.32 8.23
CA LEU A 95 11.02 4.98 6.95
C LEU A 95 12.13 6.06 7.05
N GLY A 96 12.67 6.34 8.23
CA GLY A 96 13.65 7.40 8.43
C GLY A 96 13.06 8.83 8.36
N TRP A 97 11.75 8.99 8.45
CA TRP A 97 11.04 10.28 8.43
C TRP A 97 10.97 10.97 9.82
N GLY A 98 11.96 10.78 10.70
CA GLY A 98 11.99 11.37 12.05
C GLY A 98 11.81 12.90 12.04
N ALA A 99 11.35 13.61 13.07
CA ALA A 99 10.96 13.29 14.45
C ALA A 99 9.57 13.90 14.71
N GLY A 100 8.68 13.14 15.36
CA GLY A 100 7.31 13.58 15.68
C GLY A 100 6.22 12.53 15.49
N SER A 101 6.58 11.34 15.01
CA SER A 101 5.65 10.22 14.91
C SER A 101 5.89 9.26 16.08
N SER A 102 4.84 9.08 16.88
CA SER A 102 4.82 8.14 18.00
C SER A 102 4.84 6.69 17.48
N SER A 103 5.53 5.81 18.21
CA SER A 103 5.45 4.36 18.01
C SER A 103 3.98 3.93 17.97
N GLY A 104 3.59 3.15 16.95
CA GLY A 104 2.22 2.67 16.75
C GLY A 104 1.33 3.50 15.82
N ILE A 105 1.88 4.47 15.08
CA ILE A 105 1.16 5.19 14.01
C ILE A 105 1.63 4.68 12.66
N ALA A 106 0.72 4.06 11.89
CA ALA A 106 1.02 3.60 10.54
C ALA A 106 1.22 4.79 9.59
N VAL A 107 2.25 4.75 8.74
CA VAL A 107 2.50 5.82 7.76
C VAL A 107 1.49 5.76 6.63
N GLN A 108 0.80 6.89 6.43
CA GLN A 108 -0.10 7.08 5.30
C GLN A 108 0.58 7.87 4.19
N VAL A 109 0.31 7.49 2.95
CA VAL A 109 0.81 8.16 1.75
C VAL A 109 -0.36 8.75 0.96
N PRO A 110 -0.13 9.83 0.18
CA PRO A 110 -1.19 10.42 -0.62
C PRO A 110 -1.64 9.49 -1.73
N GLU A 111 -2.84 9.76 -2.27
CA GLU A 111 -3.45 8.99 -3.35
C GLU A 111 -2.72 9.06 -4.71
N SER A 112 -1.62 9.80 -4.78
CA SER A 112 -0.73 9.78 -5.94
C SER A 112 0.06 8.47 -6.06
N TYR A 113 0.24 7.72 -4.97
CA TYR A 113 1.01 6.47 -4.96
C TYR A 113 0.11 5.26 -5.22
N ALA A 114 0.35 4.56 -6.32
CA ALA A 114 -0.37 3.33 -6.65
C ALA A 114 0.04 2.17 -5.72
N PRO A 115 -0.86 1.23 -5.42
CA PRO A 115 -0.49 0.01 -4.68
C PRO A 115 0.63 -0.73 -5.42
N GLY A 116 1.57 -1.31 -4.67
CA GLY A 116 2.74 -2.03 -5.19
C GLY A 116 3.94 -1.16 -5.52
N THR A 117 3.79 0.16 -5.53
CA THR A 117 4.94 1.08 -5.73
C THR A 117 5.78 1.21 -4.47
N SER A 118 7.06 1.55 -4.62
CA SER A 118 7.95 1.83 -3.49
C SER A 118 7.51 3.10 -2.76
N PRO A 119 7.60 3.13 -1.41
CA PRO A 119 7.24 4.31 -0.64
C PRO A 119 8.25 5.46 -0.85
N PRO A 120 7.84 6.72 -0.63
CA PRO A 120 8.76 7.83 -0.69
C PRO A 120 9.81 7.77 0.43
N THR A 121 11.04 8.17 0.11
CA THR A 121 12.14 8.29 1.09
C THR A 121 11.97 9.50 2.02
N THR A 122 11.15 10.48 1.63
CA THR A 122 10.87 11.69 2.40
C THR A 122 9.38 11.81 2.73
N ARG A 123 9.07 12.45 3.87
CA ARG A 123 7.68 12.67 4.30
C ARG A 123 6.97 13.61 3.30
N PRO A 124 5.86 13.18 2.66
CA PRO A 124 5.09 14.06 1.80
C PRO A 124 4.44 15.17 2.63
N GLY A 125 4.79 16.43 2.35
CA GLY A 125 4.19 17.62 2.99
C GLY A 125 5.08 18.38 3.99
N ALA A 126 6.38 18.08 4.11
CA ALA A 126 7.29 18.96 4.84
C ALA A 126 7.78 20.12 3.94
N PRO A 127 7.78 21.39 4.41
CA PRO A 127 8.50 22.45 3.73
C PRO A 127 10.01 22.16 3.80
N ASP A 128 10.65 22.37 2.67
CA ASP A 128 12.06 22.16 2.37
C ASP A 128 13.00 22.61 3.50
N SER A 129 13.83 21.71 4.00
CA SER A 129 15.06 22.07 4.70
C SER A 129 16.11 20.98 4.51
N SER A 130 16.53 20.77 3.27
CA SER A 130 17.91 20.36 2.93
C SER A 130 18.04 20.26 1.41
N SER A 131 18.17 21.42 0.78
CA SER A 131 18.94 21.57 -0.45
C SER A 131 20.36 21.00 -0.27
N VAL A 132 20.93 20.50 -1.38
CA VAL A 132 22.23 19.82 -1.60
C VAL A 132 22.11 18.28 -1.56
N ALA A 133 22.28 17.51 -2.63
CA ALA A 133 22.78 17.79 -3.99
C ALA A 133 22.16 16.84 -5.04
N THR A 134 22.05 17.42 -6.22
CA THR A 134 21.50 17.00 -7.51
C THR A 134 22.25 15.90 -8.28
N SER A 135 21.47 15.17 -9.09
CA SER A 135 21.70 14.66 -10.48
C SER A 135 21.38 13.17 -10.54
N SER A 136 20.54 12.59 -11.40
CA SER A 136 20.03 12.84 -12.75
C SER A 136 18.87 11.81 -12.91
N ALA A 137 17.72 11.99 -13.56
CA ALA A 137 17.38 12.62 -14.83
C ALA A 137 15.90 13.04 -14.74
N GLU A 138 15.57 14.31 -14.97
CA GLU A 138 15.17 14.85 -16.27
C GLU A 138 13.74 14.40 -16.67
N ALA A 139 12.77 15.24 -16.33
CA ALA A 139 11.53 15.34 -17.11
C ALA A 139 11.86 16.04 -18.43
N PRO A 140 11.24 15.61 -19.53
CA PRO A 140 10.34 16.57 -20.17
C PRO A 140 9.04 15.94 -20.72
N GLY A 141 7.99 16.76 -20.78
CA GLY A 141 6.75 16.52 -21.53
C GLY A 141 5.55 16.29 -20.61
N LEU A 142 4.64 17.24 -20.39
CA LEU A 142 3.89 18.03 -21.37
C LEU A 142 3.50 17.19 -22.60
N PHE A 143 2.53 16.30 -22.44
CA PHE A 143 1.53 16.05 -23.49
C PHE A 143 0.33 15.37 -22.85
N GLU A 144 -0.83 16.01 -23.00
CA GLU A 144 -2.14 15.38 -22.85
C GLU A 144 -2.11 13.99 -23.49
N LYS A 145 -2.33 12.95 -22.69
CA LYS A 145 -2.59 11.62 -23.22
C LYS A 145 -4.02 11.60 -23.76
N LYS A 146 -4.21 12.28 -24.90
CA LYS A 146 -5.30 12.00 -25.84
C LYS A 146 -5.28 10.50 -26.06
N LEU A 147 -6.32 9.82 -25.58
CA LEU A 147 -6.60 8.43 -25.93
C LEU A 147 -6.46 8.28 -27.45
N THR A 148 -5.56 7.40 -27.88
CA THR A 148 -5.47 7.00 -29.27
C THR A 148 -6.78 6.32 -29.66
N LYS A 149 -7.22 6.55 -30.90
CA LYS A 149 -8.48 6.05 -31.48
C LYS A 149 -8.58 4.51 -31.41
N GLU A 150 -7.46 3.82 -31.21
CA GLU A 150 -7.35 2.37 -31.16
C GLU A 150 -7.69 1.79 -29.77
N GLU A 151 -7.22 2.39 -28.68
CA GLU A 151 -7.57 1.97 -27.30
C GLU A 151 -9.05 2.24 -26.99
N LYS A 152 -9.59 3.37 -27.45
CA LYS A 152 -11.02 3.69 -27.30
C LYS A 152 -11.92 2.74 -28.12
N LYS A 153 -11.43 2.23 -29.26
CA LYS A 153 -12.15 1.27 -30.10
C LYS A 153 -12.14 -0.14 -29.50
N ARG A 154 -11.02 -0.58 -28.90
CA ARG A 154 -10.95 -1.85 -28.16
C ARG A 154 -11.90 -1.88 -26.97
N LEU A 155 -11.93 -0.82 -26.16
CA LEU A 155 -12.83 -0.74 -25.00
C LEU A 155 -14.32 -0.69 -25.39
N ALA A 156 -14.64 -0.09 -26.55
CA ALA A 156 -15.99 -0.07 -27.09
C ALA A 156 -16.43 -1.41 -27.69
N GLU A 157 -15.52 -2.13 -28.36
CA GLU A 157 -15.82 -3.45 -28.94
C GLU A 157 -15.99 -4.51 -27.85
N GLU A 158 -15.17 -4.46 -26.79
CA GLU A 158 -15.28 -5.36 -25.65
C GLU A 158 -16.59 -5.14 -24.87
N LYS A 159 -16.97 -3.87 -24.63
CA LYS A 159 -18.29 -3.55 -24.04
C LYS A 159 -19.46 -3.99 -24.92
N ARG A 160 -19.30 -3.97 -26.26
CA ARG A 160 -20.36 -4.42 -27.18
C ARG A 160 -20.46 -5.95 -27.23
N LYS A 161 -19.34 -6.67 -27.14
CA LYS A 161 -19.33 -8.14 -27.01
C LYS A 161 -19.92 -8.59 -25.67
N ALA A 162 -19.56 -7.93 -24.57
CA ALA A 162 -20.14 -8.21 -23.25
C ALA A 162 -21.67 -7.99 -23.23
N ARG A 163 -22.17 -6.91 -23.84
CA ARG A 163 -23.62 -6.64 -23.89
C ARG A 163 -24.39 -7.59 -24.81
N LYS A 164 -23.75 -8.10 -25.88
CA LYS A 164 -24.38 -9.07 -26.78
C LYS A 164 -24.45 -10.47 -26.14
N ALA A 165 -23.40 -10.89 -25.44
CA ALA A 165 -23.40 -12.11 -24.64
C ALA A 165 -24.46 -12.07 -23.52
N ALA A 166 -24.64 -10.91 -22.86
CA ALA A 166 -25.67 -10.74 -21.84
C ALA A 166 -27.12 -10.75 -22.39
N LYS A 167 -27.32 -10.50 -23.70
CA LYS A 167 -28.65 -10.51 -24.31
C LYS A 167 -29.03 -11.91 -24.84
N GLU A 168 -28.08 -12.69 -25.35
CA GLU A 168 -28.33 -14.06 -25.83
C GLU A 168 -28.56 -15.07 -24.69
N GLY A 169 -28.14 -14.76 -23.45
CA GLY A 169 -28.42 -15.56 -22.27
C GLY A 169 -29.82 -15.40 -21.67
N LYS A 170 -30.65 -14.46 -22.18
CA LYS A 170 -31.99 -14.17 -21.62
C LYS A 170 -33.15 -14.64 -22.52
N GLU A 171 -32.87 -15.30 -23.64
CA GLU A 171 -33.89 -15.79 -24.58
C GLU A 171 -33.93 -17.34 -24.68
N LYS A 172 -33.35 -18.04 -23.70
CA LYS A 172 -33.36 -19.51 -23.60
C LYS A 172 -33.94 -20.03 -22.28
N GLU A 173 -34.80 -19.26 -21.63
CA GLU A 173 -35.78 -19.75 -20.65
C GLU A 173 -37.19 -19.51 -21.19
#